data_AF-A0A561THB7-F1
#
_entry.id   AF-A0A561THB7-F1
#
_cell.length_a   1.000
_cell.length_b   1.000
_cell.length_c   1.000
_cell.angle_alpha   90.00
_cell.angle_beta   90.00
_cell.angle_gamma   90.00
#
_symmetry.space_group_name_H-M   'P 1'
#
loop_
_entity.id
_entity.type
_entity.pdbx_description
1 polymer ?
#
loop_
_entity_poly.entity_id
_entity_poly.type
_entity_poly.pdbx_seq_one_letter_code
_entity_poly.pdbx_strand_id
1 'polypeptide(L)'
;MKVTALSGAVLSPVEITSASVQRGDIIQVGGQQCRVSDLFQLPGGAKRLVFDSGELLTIHTMTRLVALRLVRVRGGDPTHALATRHHRR
;
A
#
# COMPACT_ATOMS: atom_id res chain seq x y z
N MET A 1 -21.26 10.46 -14.09
CA MET A 1 -20.44 9.95 -12.97
C MET A 1 -19.02 10.47 -13.19
N LYS A 2 -18.55 11.41 -12.35
CA LYS A 2 -17.27 12.10 -12.56
C LYS A 2 -16.16 11.24 -11.97
N VAL A 3 -15.40 10.53 -12.82
CA VAL A 3 -14.18 9.86 -12.41
C VAL A 3 -13.13 10.95 -12.20
N THR A 4 -12.91 11.36 -10.95
CA THR A 4 -11.72 12.13 -10.60
C THR A 4 -10.51 11.22 -10.79
N ALA A 5 -9.75 11.44 -11.86
CA ALA A 5 -8.43 10.83 -12.00
C ALA A 5 -7.60 11.24 -10.77
N LEU A 6 -7.23 10.26 -9.94
CA LEU A 6 -6.23 10.44 -8.89
C LEU A 6 -4.87 10.59 -9.57
N SER A 7 -4.64 11.76 -10.16
CA SER A 7 -3.37 12.15 -10.77
C SER A 7 -2.32 12.20 -9.66
N GLY A 8 -1.59 11.10 -9.47
CA GLY A 8 -0.56 10.97 -8.43
C GLY A 8 -0.60 9.71 -7.58
N ALA A 9 -1.41 8.68 -7.86
CA ALA A 9 -1.32 7.41 -7.14
C ALA A 9 -0.43 6.40 -7.88
N VAL A 10 0.56 5.82 -7.19
CA VAL A 10 1.46 4.79 -7.73
C VAL A 10 1.37 3.52 -6.88
N LEU A 11 1.43 2.35 -7.51
CA LEU A 11 1.61 1.09 -6.80
C LEU A 11 3.09 0.93 -6.45
N SER A 12 3.39 0.85 -5.17
CA SER A 12 4.76 0.68 -4.66
C SER A 12 4.89 -0.65 -3.94
N PRO A 13 5.99 -1.40 -4.14
CA PRO A 13 6.30 -2.56 -3.32
C PRO A 13 6.63 -2.09 -1.90
N VAL A 14 5.96 -2.67 -0.91
CA VAL A 14 6.13 -2.37 0.50
C VAL A 14 6.26 -3.68 1.25
N GLU A 15 7.26 -3.76 2.10
CA GLU A 15 7.36 -4.88 3.03
C GLU A 15 6.31 -4.74 4.14
N ILE A 16 5.53 -5.79 4.35
CA ILE A 16 4.44 -5.84 5.31
C ILE A 16 4.68 -6.93 6.34
N THR A 17 4.15 -6.66 7.53
CA THR A 17 4.06 -7.62 8.65
C THR A 17 2.60 -7.75 9.05
N SER A 18 2.32 -8.63 10.02
CA SER A 18 1.01 -8.64 10.70
C SER A 18 0.63 -7.27 11.26
N ALA A 19 1.55 -6.39 11.65
CA ALA A 19 1.20 -5.06 12.15
C ALA A 19 0.93 -4.01 11.06
N SER A 20 1.53 -4.15 9.87
CA SER A 20 1.55 -3.10 8.84
C SER A 20 0.74 -3.40 7.58
N VAL A 21 0.24 -4.63 7.41
CA VAL A 21 -0.67 -4.98 6.31
C VAL A 21 -1.96 -4.15 6.36
N GLN A 22 -2.46 -3.77 5.19
CA GLN A 22 -3.64 -2.92 5.02
C GLN A 22 -4.63 -3.56 4.04
N ARG A 23 -5.91 -3.21 4.21
CA ARG A 23 -6.93 -3.51 3.19
C ARG A 23 -6.56 -2.77 1.90
N GLY A 24 -6.71 -3.47 0.78
CA GLY A 24 -6.32 -3.00 -0.54
C GLY A 24 -4.88 -3.32 -0.94
N ASP A 25 -4.04 -3.82 -0.02
CA ASP A 25 -2.75 -4.39 -0.39
C ASP A 25 -2.93 -5.57 -1.35
N ILE A 26 -2.02 -5.69 -2.31
CA ILE A 26 -1.99 -6.81 -3.25
C ILE A 26 -0.78 -7.67 -2.91
N ILE A 27 -1.00 -8.91 -2.54
CA ILE A 27 0.04 -9.88 -2.18
C ILE A 27 0.12 -10.92 -3.29
N GLN A 28 1.33 -11.29 -3.71
CA GLN A 28 1.50 -12.43 -4.60
C GLN A 28 1.55 -13.73 -3.79
N VAL A 29 0.66 -14.67 -4.11
CA VAL A 29 0.60 -16.00 -3.49
C VAL A 29 0.56 -17.04 -4.60
N GLY A 30 1.57 -17.90 -4.67
CA GLY A 30 1.63 -18.96 -5.70
C GLY A 30 1.59 -18.43 -7.14
N GLY A 31 2.08 -17.21 -7.39
CA GLY A 31 2.01 -16.55 -8.70
C GLY A 31 0.71 -15.80 -8.99
N GLN A 32 -0.29 -15.90 -8.11
CA GLN A 32 -1.55 -15.18 -8.23
C GLN A 32 -1.51 -13.85 -7.45
N GLN A 33 -2.12 -12.81 -8.01
CA GLN A 33 -2.29 -11.53 -7.31
C GLN A 33 -3.56 -11.58 -6.45
N CYS A 34 -3.38 -11.52 -5.13
CA CYS A 34 -4.45 -11.61 -4.15
C CYS A 34 -4.59 -10.26 -3.44
N ARG A 35 -5.69 -9.55 -3.68
CA ARG A 35 -5.98 -8.27 -3.03
C ARG A 35 -6.66 -8.51 -1.68
N VAL A 36 -6.12 -7.90 -0.63
CA VAL A 36 -6.66 -7.97 0.74
C VAL A 36 -7.95 -7.17 0.81
N SER A 37 -9.06 -7.84 1.07
CA SER A 37 -10.39 -7.26 1.23
C SER A 37 -10.67 -6.92 2.70
N ASP A 38 -10.28 -7.83 3.61
CA ASP A 38 -10.50 -7.67 5.04
C ASP A 38 -9.39 -8.28 5.91
N LEU A 39 -9.37 -7.91 7.19
CA LEU A 39 -8.31 -8.26 8.14
C LEU A 39 -8.90 -8.59 9.52
N PHE A 40 -8.60 -9.78 10.03
CA PHE A 40 -8.98 -10.19 11.39
C PHE A 40 -7.75 -10.32 12.28
N GLN A 41 -7.79 -9.70 13.46
CA GLN A 41 -6.77 -9.92 14.49
C GLN A 41 -6.95 -11.30 15.10
N LEU A 42 -5.83 -11.97 15.36
CA LEU A 42 -5.77 -13.26 16.04
C LEU A 42 -4.92 -13.14 17.32
N PRO A 43 -5.05 -14.09 18.26
CA PRO A 43 -4.19 -14.15 19.44
C PRO A 43 -2.69 -14.13 19.09
N GLY A 44 -1.89 -13.59 20.00
CA GLY A 44 -0.43 -13.51 19.82
C GLY A 44 0.02 -12.52 18.74
N GLY A 45 -0.86 -11.59 18.32
CA GLY A 45 -0.54 -10.55 17.33
C GLY A 45 -0.54 -11.04 15.88
N ALA A 46 -0.99 -12.27 15.63
CA ALA A 46 -1.19 -12.76 14.27
C ALA A 46 -2.38 -12.04 13.59
N LYS A 47 -2.43 -12.13 12.26
CA LYS A 47 -3.57 -11.67 11.46
C LYS A 47 -4.00 -12.71 10.44
N ARG A 48 -5.31 -12.82 10.25
CA ARG A 48 -5.91 -13.49 9.10
C ARG A 48 -6.29 -12.44 8.07
N LEU A 49 -5.74 -12.57 6.87
CA LEU A 49 -6.08 -11.78 5.71
C LEU A 49 -7.20 -12.51 4.96
N VAL A 50 -8.22 -11.77 4.55
CA VAL A 50 -9.23 -12.22 3.59
C VAL A 50 -8.91 -11.57 2.27
N PHE A 51 -8.90 -12.35 1.19
CA PHE A 51 -8.72 -11.84 -0.15
C PHE A 51 -10.06 -11.62 -0.87
N ASP A 52 -10.07 -10.79 -1.91
CA ASP A 52 -11.26 -10.57 -2.76
C ASP A 52 -11.78 -11.89 -3.37
N SER A 53 -10.91 -12.89 -3.58
CA SER A 53 -11.26 -14.24 -4.05
C SER A 53 -12.01 -15.09 -3.00
N GLY A 54 -12.00 -14.69 -1.72
CA GLY A 54 -12.48 -15.48 -0.59
C GLY A 54 -11.43 -16.39 0.06
N GLU A 55 -10.22 -16.47 -0.51
CA GLU A 55 -9.10 -17.19 0.08
C GLU A 55 -8.61 -16.49 1.36
N LEU A 56 -7.98 -17.28 2.24
CA LEU A 56 -7.51 -16.84 3.53
C LEU A 56 -6.01 -17.10 3.67
N LEU A 57 -5.27 -16.11 4.17
CA LEU A 57 -3.87 -16.26 4.56
C LEU A 57 -3.69 -15.83 6.01
N THR A 58 -3.11 -16.69 6.84
CA THR A 58 -2.73 -16.32 8.21
C THR A 58 -1.25 -15.99 8.27
N ILE A 59 -0.92 -14.83 8.85
CA ILE A 59 0.45 -14.38 9.07
C ILE A 59 0.70 -14.14 10.55
N HIS A 60 1.87 -14.56 11.05
CA HIS A 60 2.29 -14.34 12.43
C HIS A 60 3.16 -13.08 12.55
N THR A 61 3.52 -12.71 13.79
CA THR A 61 4.29 -11.49 14.09
C THR A 61 5.66 -11.42 13.42
N MET A 62 6.29 -12.58 13.19
CA MET A 62 7.61 -12.67 12.53
C MET A 62 7.53 -12.82 11.01
N THR A 63 6.32 -13.01 10.46
CA THR A 63 6.14 -13.15 9.01
C THR A 63 6.31 -11.79 8.33
N ARG A 64 7.21 -11.72 7.35
CA ARG A 64 7.45 -10.56 6.49
C ARG A 64 7.12 -10.94 5.05
N LEU A 65 6.28 -10.16 4.38
CA LEU A 65 5.88 -10.36 2.99
C LEU A 65 6.08 -9.07 2.20
N VAL A 66 6.12 -9.15 0.88
CA VAL A 66 6.06 -7.96 0.03
C VAL A 66 4.65 -7.84 -0.55
N ALA A 67 4.06 -6.66 -0.39
CA ALA A 67 2.79 -6.30 -1.00
C ALA A 67 2.96 -5.11 -1.95
N LEU A 68 2.09 -5.00 -2.95
CA LEU A 68 1.92 -3.77 -3.71
C LEU A 68 0.85 -2.93 -3.01
N ARG A 69 1.20 -1.69 -2.69
CA ARG A 69 0.31 -0.74 -2.03
C ARG A 69 0.14 0.51 -2.90
N LEU A 70 -1.11 0.96 -3.02
CA LEU A 70 -1.40 2.22 -3.68
C LEU A 70 -1.00 3.39 -2.76
N VAL A 71 0.06 4.10 -3.12
CA VAL A 71 0.57 5.26 -2.40
C VAL A 71 0.20 6.51 -3.18
N ARG A 72 -0.40 7.49 -2.50
CA ARG A 72 -0.61 8.82 -3.07
C ARG A 72 0.69 9.60 -2.99
N VAL A 73 1.27 9.88 -4.14
CA VAL A 73 2.30 10.90 -4.31
C VAL A 73 1.59 12.24 -4.18
N ARG A 74 1.93 13.02 -3.14
CA ARG A 74 1.54 14.43 -3.12
C ARG A 74 2.25 15.08 -4.30
N GLY A 75 1.50 15.49 -5.31
CA GLY A 75 2.04 16.29 -6.40
C GLY A 75 2.64 17.56 -5.81
N GLY A 76 3.96 17.61 -5.69
CA GLY A 76 4.67 18.86 -5.51
C GLY A 76 4.49 19.63 -6.80
N ASP A 77 3.91 20.82 -6.71
CA ASP A 77 3.82 21.74 -7.83
C ASP A 77 5.25 22.05 -8.31
N PRO A 78 5.64 21.66 -9.55
CA PRO A 78 6.99 21.91 -10.05
C PRO A 78 7.27 23.40 -10.24
N THR A 79 6.25 24.28 -10.21
CA THR A 79 6.45 25.72 -10.40
C THR A 79 7.13 26.41 -9.20
N HIS A 80 7.05 25.84 -8.00
CA HIS A 80 7.71 26.41 -6.82
C HIS A 80 9.22 26.08 -6.71
N ALA A 81 9.73 25.10 -7.46
CA ALA A 81 11.14 24.69 -7.40
C ALA A 81 12.10 25.63 -8.17
N LEU A 82 11.57 26.54 -9.00
CA LEU A 82 12.35 27.45 -9.84
C LEU A 82 12.40 28.89 -9.32
N ALA A 83 11.70 29.22 -8.22
CA ALA A 83 11.51 30.61 -7.79
C ALA A 83 12.51 31.14 -6.74
N THR A 84 13.55 30.39 -6.34
CA THR A 84 14.52 30.90 -5.38
C THR A 84 15.96 30.73 -5.86
N ARG A 85 16.46 31.77 -6.55
CA ARG A 85 17.85 32.25 -6.47
C ARG A 85 18.01 33.52 -7.31
N HIS A 86 17.30 34.59 -6.93
CA HIS A 86 17.83 35.93 -7.19
C HIS A 86 18.76 36.28 -6.05
N HIS A 87 20.06 36.13 -6.34
CA HIS A 87 21.15 36.68 -5.54
C HIS A 87 20.84 38.17 -5.27
N ARG A 88 20.57 38.49 -4.01
CA ARG A 88 20.51 39.87 -3.57
C ARG A 88 21.89 40.24 -3.05
N ARG A 89 22.55 41.09 -3.85
CA ARG A 89 23.78 41.85 -3.61
C ARG A 89 25.10 41.09 -3.65
#